data_AF-A0A930A6N3-F1
#
_entry.id   AF-A0A930A6N3-F1
#
_cell.length_a   1.000
_cell.length_b   1.000
_cell.length_c   1.000
_cell.angle_alpha   90.00
_cell.angle_beta   90.00
_cell.angle_gamma   90.00
#
_symmetry.space_group_name_H-M   'P 1'
#
loop_
_entity.id
_entity.type
_entity.pdbx_description
1 polymer ?
#
loop_
_entity_poly.entity_id
_entity_poly.type
_entity_poly.pdbx_seq_one_letter_code
_entity_poly.pdbx_strand_id
1 'polypeptide(L)'
;MKLNTIRKCKCPICRKNYVSKDAVYDHIERSHSDMIPEGIPSDQYYYDLTHDKHTVCVICKRRTPWNPKTHKYARLCGRKECAQKNREIFKERMMRVYNKYNLANDPEHQKKMLAARKISGKYQWENGGEPTTYVGSYEKDFLLNCDTVFNFESADIIAPSPNVYRYQYNGEDHFYIPDFYIPDLRLEVEIKDGGDNPNMHHKIQAVDKVKEKYKDDALLKQRDNNYIKVVNKKYGDFLALINKLRSDDLSPEERRNKIKIKPE
;
A
#
# COMPACT_ATOMS: atom_id res chain seq x y z
N MET A 1 -0.47 -30.40 -9.50
CA MET A 1 -1.42 -29.56 -8.74
C MET A 1 -1.74 -30.26 -7.42
N LYS A 2 -1.36 -29.70 -6.27
CA LYS A 2 -1.79 -30.26 -4.97
C LYS A 2 -3.24 -29.84 -4.74
N LEU A 3 -4.17 -30.79 -4.75
CA LEU A 3 -5.54 -30.57 -4.31
C LEU A 3 -5.50 -30.08 -2.86
N ASN A 4 -5.90 -28.84 -2.62
CA ASN A 4 -6.09 -28.32 -1.26
C ASN A 4 -7.21 -29.12 -0.61
N THR A 5 -6.86 -30.08 0.25
CA THR A 5 -7.83 -30.75 1.13
C THR A 5 -8.49 -29.70 2.01
N ILE A 6 -9.79 -29.47 1.81
CA ILE A 6 -10.60 -28.56 2.62
C ILE A 6 -10.51 -29.05 4.07
N ARG A 7 -9.92 -28.22 4.95
CA ARG A 7 -9.79 -28.55 6.38
C ARG A 7 -11.18 -28.59 7.00
N LYS A 8 -11.68 -29.81 7.27
CA LYS A 8 -12.98 -30.03 7.88
C LYS A 8 -13.01 -29.49 9.32
N CYS A 9 -14.12 -28.85 9.70
CA CYS A 9 -14.40 -28.39 11.06
C CYS A 9 -15.15 -29.49 11.82
N LYS A 10 -14.91 -29.65 13.12
CA LYS A 10 -15.58 -30.67 13.94
C LYS A 10 -16.51 -30.03 14.95
N CYS A 11 -17.68 -30.62 15.14
CA CYS A 11 -18.53 -30.28 16.28
C CYS A 11 -17.82 -30.69 17.59
N PRO A 12 -17.66 -29.78 18.57
CA PRO A 12 -16.98 -30.10 19.83
C PRO A 12 -17.78 -31.08 20.69
N ILE A 13 -19.09 -31.19 20.48
CA ILE A 13 -20.02 -32.02 21.25
C ILE A 13 -20.05 -33.45 20.68
N CYS A 14 -20.54 -33.62 19.44
CA CYS A 14 -20.74 -34.95 18.84
C CYS A 14 -19.64 -35.40 17.87
N ARG A 15 -18.57 -34.60 17.70
CA ARG A 15 -17.40 -34.88 16.84
C ARG A 15 -17.68 -35.09 15.34
N LYS A 16 -18.91 -34.87 14.86
CA LYS A 16 -19.26 -34.86 13.43
C LYS A 16 -18.46 -33.81 12.66
N ASN A 17 -18.11 -34.11 11.41
CA ASN A 17 -17.31 -33.26 10.54
C ASN A 17 -18.19 -32.42 9.61
N TYR A 18 -17.81 -31.15 9.43
CA TYR A 18 -18.51 -30.16 8.62
C TYR A 18 -17.52 -29.42 7.71
N VAL A 19 -18.05 -28.82 6.65
CA VAL A 19 -17.27 -28.11 5.62
C VAL A 19 -16.83 -26.71 6.05
N SER A 20 -17.55 -26.09 6.97
CA SER A 20 -17.28 -24.74 7.50
C SER A 20 -17.65 -24.67 8.98
N LYS A 21 -17.25 -23.58 9.67
CA LYS A 21 -17.67 -23.32 11.05
C LYS A 21 -19.14 -22.94 11.15
N ASP A 22 -19.66 -22.18 10.18
CA ASP A 22 -21.08 -21.79 10.15
C ASP A 22 -21.97 -23.03 10.12
N ALA A 23 -21.61 -24.03 9.31
CA ALA A 23 -22.32 -25.31 9.30
C ALA A 23 -22.25 -26.06 10.64
N VAL A 24 -21.20 -25.84 11.45
CA VAL A 24 -21.13 -26.37 12.82
C VAL A 24 -22.06 -25.58 13.75
N TYR A 25 -22.14 -24.26 13.61
CA TYR A 25 -23.03 -23.40 14.42
C TYR A 25 -24.49 -23.78 14.20
N ASP A 26 -24.92 -23.88 12.93
CA ASP A 26 -26.27 -24.31 12.56
C ASP A 26 -26.58 -25.71 13.09
N HIS A 27 -25.60 -26.62 13.05
CA HIS A 27 -25.77 -27.96 13.59
C HIS A 27 -25.93 -27.94 15.11
N ILE A 28 -25.11 -27.16 15.84
CA ILE A 28 -25.23 -27.02 17.29
C ILE A 28 -26.60 -26.46 17.65
N GLU A 29 -27.07 -25.43 16.95
CA GLU A 29 -28.39 -24.84 17.17
C GLU A 29 -29.53 -25.82 16.91
N ARG A 30 -29.42 -26.72 15.92
CA ARG A 30 -30.51 -27.66 15.59
C ARG A 30 -30.47 -28.97 16.36
N SER A 31 -29.28 -29.46 16.70
CA SER A 31 -29.06 -30.80 17.25
C SER A 31 -28.61 -30.81 18.70
N HIS A 32 -28.20 -29.66 19.24
CA HIS A 32 -27.68 -29.49 20.59
C HIS A 32 -28.22 -28.21 21.27
N SER A 33 -29.41 -27.73 20.86
CA SER A 33 -30.04 -26.51 21.39
C SER A 33 -30.25 -26.56 22.90
N ASP A 34 -30.55 -27.75 23.40
CA ASP A 34 -30.77 -28.06 24.81
C ASP A 34 -29.50 -27.89 25.67
N MET A 35 -28.31 -27.94 25.06
CA MET A 35 -27.04 -27.75 25.74
C MET A 35 -26.57 -26.28 25.76
N ILE A 36 -27.21 -25.42 24.96
CA ILE A 36 -26.84 -24.01 24.84
C ILE A 36 -27.45 -23.23 26.02
N PRO A 37 -26.65 -22.53 26.84
CA PRO A 37 -27.19 -21.71 27.92
C PRO A 37 -28.10 -20.60 27.39
N GLU A 38 -29.11 -20.23 28.18
CA GLU A 38 -30.08 -19.21 27.80
C GLU A 38 -29.40 -17.87 27.43
N GLY A 39 -29.83 -17.30 26.29
CA GLY A 39 -29.31 -16.03 25.79
C GLY A 39 -27.92 -16.09 25.12
N ILE A 40 -27.33 -17.28 24.96
CA ILE A 40 -26.06 -17.47 24.26
C ILE A 40 -26.33 -18.00 22.84
N PRO A 41 -25.81 -17.37 21.77
CA PRO A 41 -25.92 -17.91 20.42
C PRO A 41 -24.96 -19.11 20.19
N SER A 42 -25.29 -19.96 19.22
CA SER A 42 -24.57 -21.21 18.94
C SER A 42 -23.09 -21.00 18.56
N ASP A 43 -22.76 -19.87 17.94
CA ASP A 43 -21.39 -19.49 17.56
C ASP A 43 -20.52 -19.09 18.78
N GLN A 44 -21.12 -18.36 19.73
CA GLN A 44 -20.49 -18.02 21.01
C GLN A 44 -20.28 -19.28 21.85
N TYR A 45 -21.30 -20.14 21.92
CA TYR A 45 -21.20 -21.40 22.65
C TYR A 45 -20.12 -22.32 22.08
N TYR A 46 -20.05 -22.44 20.75
CA TYR A 46 -18.95 -23.16 20.09
C TYR A 46 -17.57 -22.57 20.48
N TYR A 47 -17.45 -21.25 20.50
CA TYR A 47 -16.19 -20.59 20.86
C TYR A 47 -15.80 -20.91 22.30
N ASP A 48 -16.73 -20.83 23.24
CA ASP A 48 -16.52 -21.14 24.65
C ASP A 48 -16.12 -22.60 24.88
N LEU A 49 -16.68 -23.54 24.11
CA LEU A 49 -16.31 -24.96 24.18
C LEU A 49 -14.92 -25.28 23.58
N THR A 50 -14.44 -24.45 22.67
CA THR A 50 -13.21 -24.72 21.91
C THR A 50 -12.01 -23.90 22.37
N HIS A 51 -12.21 -22.95 23.30
CA HIS A 51 -11.17 -22.07 23.80
C HIS A 51 -11.23 -21.96 25.33
N ASP A 52 -10.12 -22.27 26.01
CA ASP A 52 -10.00 -22.31 27.48
C ASP A 52 -10.08 -20.94 28.19
N LYS A 53 -10.47 -19.84 27.50
CA LYS A 53 -10.40 -18.48 28.06
C LYS A 53 -11.66 -17.67 27.78
N HIS A 54 -12.39 -17.36 28.84
CA HIS A 54 -13.33 -16.23 28.84
C HIS A 54 -12.55 -14.97 28.47
N THR A 55 -12.90 -14.35 27.34
CA THR A 55 -12.12 -13.23 26.83
C THR A 55 -12.38 -12.00 27.68
N VAL A 56 -11.35 -11.59 28.41
CA VAL A 56 -11.36 -10.40 29.25
C VAL A 56 -10.70 -9.22 28.54
N CYS A 57 -11.13 -8.02 28.91
CA CYS A 57 -10.60 -6.79 28.37
C CYS A 57 -9.10 -6.70 28.69
N VAL A 58 -8.28 -6.45 27.67
CA VAL A 58 -6.83 -6.39 27.85
C VAL A 58 -6.39 -5.30 28.83
N ILE A 59 -7.22 -4.27 29.03
CA ILE A 59 -6.97 -3.12 29.92
C ILE A 59 -7.48 -3.36 31.34
N CYS A 60 -8.77 -3.64 31.51
CA CYS A 60 -9.40 -3.67 32.83
C CYS A 60 -9.79 -5.08 33.31
N LYS A 61 -9.49 -6.12 32.53
CA LYS A 61 -9.78 -7.54 32.83
C LYS A 61 -11.25 -7.90 33.06
N ARG A 62 -12.19 -6.99 32.81
CA ARG A 62 -13.64 -7.30 32.79
C ARG A 62 -14.01 -8.14 31.57
N ARG A 63 -15.13 -8.86 31.63
CA ARG A 63 -15.72 -9.56 30.48
C ARG A 63 -15.94 -8.61 29.30
N THR A 64 -15.79 -9.13 28.10
CA THR A 64 -15.94 -8.38 26.86
C THR A 64 -17.18 -8.85 26.11
N PRO A 65 -17.82 -7.98 25.33
CA PRO A 65 -19.00 -8.38 24.56
C PRO A 65 -18.62 -9.34 23.44
N TRP A 66 -19.52 -10.25 23.11
CA TRP A 66 -19.43 -11.09 21.91
C TRP A 66 -19.56 -10.23 20.65
N ASN A 67 -18.74 -10.51 19.63
CA ASN A 67 -18.88 -9.90 18.31
C ASN A 67 -19.35 -10.95 17.29
N PRO A 68 -20.65 -10.95 16.93
CA PRO A 68 -21.25 -11.96 16.06
C PRO A 68 -20.74 -11.89 14.62
N LYS A 69 -20.17 -10.75 14.19
CA LYS A 69 -19.59 -10.62 12.84
C LYS A 69 -18.25 -11.33 12.70
N THR A 70 -17.51 -11.43 13.80
CA THR A 70 -16.17 -12.04 13.80
C THR A 70 -16.13 -13.39 14.48
N HIS A 71 -17.26 -13.83 15.06
CA HIS A 71 -17.39 -15.03 15.90
C HIS A 71 -16.31 -15.11 16.99
N LYS A 72 -16.07 -13.97 17.65
CA LYS A 72 -15.07 -13.81 18.72
C LYS A 72 -15.54 -12.76 19.71
N TYR A 73 -15.11 -12.87 20.95
CA TYR A 73 -15.24 -11.78 21.91
C TYR A 73 -14.38 -10.57 21.52
N ALA A 74 -14.89 -9.37 21.80
CA ALA A 74 -14.16 -8.14 21.57
C ALA A 74 -12.90 -8.07 22.43
N ARG A 75 -11.82 -7.45 21.91
CA ARG A 75 -10.59 -7.28 22.69
C ARG A 75 -10.76 -6.34 23.90
N LEU A 76 -11.75 -5.44 23.84
CA LEU A 76 -12.03 -4.42 24.84
C LEU A 76 -13.48 -4.53 25.33
N CYS A 77 -13.73 -4.07 26.56
CA CYS A 77 -15.06 -4.14 27.20
C CYS A 77 -16.07 -3.08 26.72
N GLY A 78 -15.74 -2.28 25.70
CA GLY A 78 -16.62 -1.24 25.16
C GLY A 78 -16.61 0.11 25.90
N ARG A 79 -16.06 0.21 27.11
CA ARG A 79 -15.93 1.48 27.83
C ARG A 79 -14.94 2.43 27.14
N LYS A 80 -15.32 3.71 26.99
CA LYS A 80 -14.50 4.76 26.36
C LYS A 80 -13.12 4.89 27.01
N GLU A 81 -13.04 4.82 28.34
CA GLU A 81 -11.78 4.84 29.10
C GLU A 81 -10.80 3.74 28.67
N CYS A 82 -11.29 2.51 28.48
CA CYS A 82 -10.46 1.39 28.05
C CYS A 82 -10.01 1.54 26.60
N ALA A 83 -10.83 2.12 25.74
CA ALA A 83 -10.46 2.44 24.36
C ALA A 83 -9.36 3.52 24.31
N GLN A 84 -9.51 4.58 25.11
CA GLN A 84 -8.52 5.65 25.22
C GLN A 84 -7.18 5.14 25.77
N LYS A 85 -7.20 4.43 26.90
CA LYS A 85 -5.99 3.85 27.49
C LYS A 85 -5.30 2.85 26.56
N ASN A 86 -6.07 2.05 25.81
CA ASN A 86 -5.49 1.15 24.80
C ASN A 86 -4.83 1.93 23.64
N ARG A 87 -5.37 3.08 23.26
CA ARG A 87 -4.77 3.98 22.25
C ARG A 87 -3.47 4.60 22.75
N GLU A 88 -3.43 5.03 24.02
CA GLU A 88 -2.22 5.58 24.65
C GLU A 88 -1.10 4.54 24.74
N ILE A 89 -1.41 3.32 25.22
CA ILE A 89 -0.45 2.21 25.25
C ILE A 89 0.05 1.87 23.84
N PHE A 90 -0.83 1.90 22.83
CA PHE A 90 -0.42 1.69 21.45
C PHE A 90 0.57 2.78 20.98
N LYS A 91 0.26 4.04 21.28
CA LYS A 91 1.12 5.19 20.97
C LYS A 91 2.50 5.07 21.63
N GLU A 92 2.54 4.75 22.92
CA GLU A 92 3.80 4.54 23.66
C GLU A 92 4.65 3.40 23.05
N ARG A 93 4.01 2.29 22.67
CA ARG A 93 4.71 1.18 22.01
C ARG A 93 5.25 1.58 20.64
N MET A 94 4.48 2.34 19.87
CA MET A 94 4.89 2.86 18.57
C MET A 94 6.10 3.79 18.72
N MET A 95 6.10 4.68 19.70
CA MET A 95 7.27 5.51 20.01
C MET A 95 8.47 4.69 20.46
N ARG A 96 8.28 3.73 21.36
CA ARG A 96 9.38 2.91 21.87
C ARG A 96 10.07 2.10 20.78
N VAL A 97 9.33 1.61 19.78
CA VAL A 97 9.86 0.75 18.72
C VAL A 97 10.31 1.54 17.48
N TYR A 98 9.55 2.57 17.10
CA TYR A 98 9.73 3.28 15.83
C TYR A 98 10.05 4.77 15.99
N ASN A 99 10.12 5.28 17.22
CA ASN A 99 10.26 6.70 17.55
C ASN A 99 9.22 7.61 16.86
N LYS A 100 8.07 7.04 16.44
CA LYS A 100 6.97 7.71 15.75
C LYS A 100 5.64 7.04 16.10
N TYR A 101 4.57 7.83 16.23
CA TYR A 101 3.21 7.32 16.48
C TYR A 101 2.50 6.82 15.22
N ASN A 102 2.92 7.27 14.03
CA ASN A 102 2.34 6.92 12.74
C ASN A 102 3.45 6.60 11.73
N LEU A 103 3.53 5.34 11.29
CA LEU A 103 4.50 4.87 10.30
C LEU A 103 4.14 5.28 8.86
N ALA A 104 2.90 5.70 8.60
CA ALA A 104 2.52 6.21 7.29
C ALA A 104 3.22 7.53 6.93
N ASN A 105 3.81 8.23 7.91
CA ASN A 105 4.57 9.47 7.69
C ASN A 105 6.09 9.21 7.62
N ASP A 106 6.50 7.95 7.53
CA ASP A 106 7.90 7.55 7.45
C ASP A 106 8.26 7.12 6.01
N PRO A 107 9.19 7.80 5.31
CA PRO A 107 9.51 7.49 3.91
C PRO A 107 10.01 6.06 3.69
N GLU A 108 10.85 5.55 4.60
CA GLU A 108 11.37 4.17 4.56
C GLU A 108 10.24 3.14 4.71
N HIS A 109 9.31 3.38 5.63
CA HIS A 109 8.16 2.51 5.82
C HIS A 109 7.17 2.57 4.65
N GLN A 110 6.97 3.75 4.05
CA GLN A 110 6.17 3.90 2.83
C GLN A 110 6.77 3.09 1.67
N LYS A 111 8.09 3.14 1.46
CA LYS A 111 8.80 2.32 0.46
C LYS A 111 8.53 0.83 0.68
N LYS A 112 8.64 0.35 1.93
CA LYS A 112 8.34 -1.06 2.29
C LYS A 112 6.89 -1.46 2.02
N MET A 113 5.92 -0.59 2.35
CA MET A 113 4.51 -0.84 2.07
C MET A 113 4.19 -0.90 0.57
N LEU A 114 4.82 -0.02 -0.23
CA LEU A 114 4.63 0.01 -1.68
C LEU A 114 5.17 -1.26 -2.35
N ALA A 115 6.37 -1.71 -1.95
CA ALA A 115 6.99 -2.92 -2.47
C ALA A 115 6.24 -4.23 -2.12
N ALA A 116 5.41 -4.22 -1.07
CA ALA A 116 4.64 -5.39 -0.62
C ALA A 116 3.27 -5.54 -1.31
N ARG A 117 2.89 -4.64 -2.22
CA ARG A 117 1.61 -4.74 -2.94
C ARG A 117 1.61 -5.94 -3.88
N LYS A 118 0.44 -6.52 -4.15
CA LYS A 118 0.33 -7.64 -5.12
C LYS A 118 0.75 -7.24 -6.55
N ILE A 119 0.62 -5.95 -6.86
CA ILE A 119 0.92 -5.37 -8.17
C ILE A 119 2.40 -4.94 -8.31
N SER A 120 3.14 -4.86 -7.21
CA SER A 120 4.57 -4.59 -7.23
C SER A 120 5.36 -5.85 -7.56
N GLY A 121 6.48 -5.68 -8.25
CA GLY A 121 7.34 -6.77 -8.69
C GLY A 121 8.75 -6.29 -9.01
N LYS A 122 9.55 -7.21 -9.54
CA LYS A 122 10.91 -6.95 -10.04
C LYS A 122 10.94 -7.21 -11.54
N TYR A 123 11.39 -6.23 -12.32
CA TYR A 123 11.63 -6.38 -13.75
C TYR A 123 12.99 -7.06 -13.96
N GLN A 124 13.04 -8.04 -14.85
CA GLN A 124 14.27 -8.75 -15.22
C GLN A 124 14.70 -8.21 -16.58
N TRP A 125 15.91 -7.66 -16.65
CA TRP A 125 16.47 -7.04 -17.85
C TRP A 125 16.94 -8.10 -18.85
N GLU A 126 16.71 -7.88 -20.15
CA GLU A 126 17.08 -8.84 -21.21
C GLU A 126 18.59 -9.10 -21.24
N ASN A 127 19.40 -8.05 -21.07
CA ASN A 127 20.85 -8.13 -21.07
C ASN A 127 21.46 -8.60 -19.74
N GLY A 128 20.63 -8.98 -18.76
CA GLY A 128 21.05 -9.26 -17.39
C GLY A 128 21.25 -7.98 -16.57
N GLY A 129 21.67 -8.15 -15.31
CA GLY A 129 21.82 -7.04 -14.35
C GLY A 129 20.88 -7.16 -13.15
N GLU A 130 20.97 -6.19 -12.23
CA GLU A 130 20.17 -6.21 -11.01
C GLU A 130 18.69 -5.91 -11.31
N PRO A 131 17.75 -6.71 -10.81
CA PRO A 131 16.33 -6.49 -11.11
C PRO A 131 15.80 -5.18 -10.52
N THR A 132 15.18 -4.35 -11.36
CA THR A 132 14.61 -3.06 -10.95
C THR A 132 13.19 -3.26 -10.40
N THR A 133 12.89 -2.67 -9.24
CA THR A 133 11.54 -2.77 -8.65
C THR A 133 10.55 -1.84 -9.34
N TYR A 134 9.31 -2.28 -9.48
CA TYR A 134 8.19 -1.46 -9.92
C TYR A 134 6.97 -1.70 -9.01
N VAL A 135 6.07 -0.72 -8.91
CA VAL A 135 4.87 -0.77 -8.06
C VAL A 135 3.55 -0.78 -8.84
N GLY A 136 3.60 -0.74 -10.18
CA GLY A 136 2.44 -0.87 -11.05
C GLY A 136 2.76 -1.39 -12.45
N SER A 137 1.71 -1.71 -13.22
CA SER A 137 1.84 -2.22 -14.60
C SER A 137 2.42 -1.18 -15.56
N TYR A 138 2.16 0.11 -15.34
CA TYR A 138 2.68 1.20 -16.16
C TYR A 138 4.18 1.42 -15.94
N GLU A 139 4.64 1.31 -14.70
CA GLU A 139 6.08 1.34 -14.39
C GLU A 139 6.80 0.14 -14.98
N LYS A 140 6.19 -1.05 -14.93
CA LYS A 140 6.72 -2.23 -15.63
C LYS A 140 6.84 -2.00 -17.14
N ASP A 141 5.82 -1.40 -17.75
CA ASP A 141 5.80 -1.06 -19.18
C ASP A 141 6.89 -0.05 -19.54
N PHE A 142 7.12 0.94 -18.67
CA PHE A 142 8.23 1.88 -18.83
C PHE A 142 9.59 1.16 -18.80
N LEU A 143 9.83 0.29 -17.82
CA LEU A 143 11.08 -0.48 -17.75
C LEU A 143 11.28 -1.37 -18.98
N LEU A 144 10.22 -1.99 -19.50
CA LEU A 144 10.27 -2.75 -20.76
C LEU A 144 10.70 -1.87 -21.93
N ASN A 145 10.11 -0.68 -22.10
CA ASN A 145 10.51 0.23 -23.18
C ASN A 145 11.94 0.76 -22.98
N CYS A 146 12.37 0.98 -21.73
CA CYS A 146 13.76 1.34 -21.42
C CYS A 146 14.74 0.26 -21.88
N ASP A 147 14.44 -1.00 -21.61
CA ASP A 147 15.23 -2.16 -22.02
C ASP A 147 15.25 -2.34 -23.55
N THR A 148 14.06 -2.42 -24.18
CA THR A 148 13.96 -2.87 -25.58
C THR A 148 13.96 -1.76 -26.62
N VAL A 149 13.58 -0.52 -26.27
CA VAL A 149 13.42 0.60 -27.22
C VAL A 149 14.47 1.69 -26.99
N PHE A 150 14.68 2.09 -25.74
CA PHE A 150 15.59 3.19 -25.41
C PHE A 150 17.02 2.74 -25.09
N ASN A 151 17.24 1.42 -25.08
CA ASN A 151 18.53 0.77 -24.88
C ASN A 151 19.24 1.26 -23.61
N PHE A 152 18.50 1.27 -22.50
CA PHE A 152 19.03 1.47 -21.16
C PHE A 152 19.41 0.13 -20.53
N GLU A 153 20.39 0.16 -19.64
CA GLU A 153 20.78 -0.96 -18.79
C GLU A 153 20.19 -0.80 -17.37
N SER A 154 20.21 -1.89 -16.59
CA SER A 154 19.71 -1.87 -15.21
C SER A 154 20.37 -0.82 -14.32
N ALA A 155 21.64 -0.51 -14.60
CA ALA A 155 22.43 0.45 -13.83
C ALA A 155 22.07 1.92 -14.13
N ASP A 156 21.43 2.18 -15.27
CA ASP A 156 21.10 3.53 -15.71
C ASP A 156 19.86 4.10 -15.01
N ILE A 157 19.04 3.23 -14.43
CA ILE A 157 17.73 3.58 -13.87
C ILE A 157 17.65 3.20 -12.40
N ILE A 158 17.38 4.20 -11.56
CA ILE A 158 17.14 4.01 -10.12
C ILE A 158 15.63 4.08 -9.86
N ALA A 159 15.09 3.04 -9.20
CA ALA A 159 13.68 2.93 -8.84
C ALA A 159 13.53 2.47 -7.36
N PRO A 160 12.75 3.17 -6.52
CA PRO A 160 12.22 4.52 -6.75
C PRO A 160 13.36 5.54 -6.82
N SER A 161 13.06 6.78 -7.26
CA SER A 161 14.06 7.86 -7.26
C SER A 161 14.75 8.00 -5.88
N PRO A 162 16.08 8.26 -5.84
CA PRO A 162 16.79 8.49 -4.59
C PRO A 162 16.48 9.88 -4.02
N ASN A 163 15.93 10.78 -4.83
CA ASN A 163 15.67 12.17 -4.47
C ASN A 163 14.31 12.32 -3.77
N VAL A 164 14.27 13.18 -2.76
CA VAL A 164 13.07 13.47 -1.98
C VAL A 164 12.73 14.94 -2.11
N TYR A 165 11.55 15.22 -2.66
CA TYR A 165 10.99 16.55 -2.80
C TYR A 165 9.98 16.82 -1.69
N ARG A 166 9.79 18.09 -1.33
CA ARG A 166 8.80 18.51 -0.33
C ARG A 166 7.73 19.37 -0.98
N TYR A 167 6.49 19.19 -0.53
CA TYR A 167 5.37 20.04 -0.92
C TYR A 167 4.48 20.31 0.30
N GLN A 168 3.87 21.49 0.34
CA GLN A 168 2.94 21.87 1.40
C GLN A 168 1.51 21.61 0.97
N TYR A 169 0.71 20.97 1.82
CA TYR A 169 -0.72 20.77 1.60
C TYR A 169 -1.46 20.91 2.93
N ASN A 170 -2.52 21.72 2.97
CA ASN A 170 -3.28 22.05 4.18
C ASN A 170 -2.40 22.51 5.38
N GLY A 171 -1.33 23.25 5.10
CA GLY A 171 -0.40 23.75 6.13
C GLY A 171 0.58 22.71 6.67
N GLU A 172 0.53 21.47 6.19
CA GLU A 172 1.46 20.40 6.57
C GLU A 172 2.49 20.16 5.46
N ASP A 173 3.73 19.86 5.87
CA ASP A 173 4.80 19.44 4.97
C ASP A 173 4.66 17.95 4.64
N HIS A 174 4.72 17.65 3.34
CA HIS A 174 4.70 16.29 2.82
C HIS A 174 5.95 16.02 1.99
N PHE A 175 6.31 14.73 1.90
CA PHE A 175 7.40 14.26 1.08
C PHE A 175 6.86 13.58 -0.18
N TYR A 176 7.62 13.67 -1.26
CA TYR A 176 7.33 13.07 -2.53
C TYR A 176 8.62 12.52 -3.15
N ILE A 177 8.55 11.30 -3.67
CA ILE A 177 9.64 10.57 -4.31
C ILE A 177 9.11 10.17 -5.70
N PRO A 178 9.74 10.62 -6.80
CA PRO A 178 9.37 10.21 -8.15
C PRO A 178 9.59 8.71 -8.40
N ASP A 179 8.94 8.19 -9.44
CA ASP A 179 9.01 6.77 -9.76
C ASP A 179 10.40 6.31 -10.19
N PHE A 180 11.10 7.09 -11.04
CA PHE A 180 12.45 6.75 -11.51
C PHE A 180 13.38 7.96 -11.57
N TYR A 181 14.68 7.68 -11.48
CA TYR A 181 15.74 8.65 -11.72
C TYR A 181 16.80 8.07 -12.67
N ILE A 182 17.19 8.84 -13.69
CA ILE A 182 18.25 8.51 -14.64
C ILE A 182 19.45 9.44 -14.34
N PRO A 183 20.50 8.96 -13.66
CA PRO A 183 21.57 9.81 -13.14
C PRO A 183 22.33 10.60 -14.21
N ASP A 184 22.71 9.93 -15.30
CA ASP A 184 23.53 10.53 -16.36
C ASP A 184 22.80 11.68 -17.08
N LEU A 185 21.48 11.59 -17.14
CA LEU A 185 20.62 12.62 -17.74
C LEU A 185 20.09 13.61 -16.69
N ARG A 186 20.42 13.40 -15.41
CA ARG A 186 19.83 14.11 -14.26
C ARG A 186 18.31 14.21 -14.40
N LEU A 187 17.64 13.12 -14.73
CA LEU A 187 16.24 13.12 -15.14
C LEU A 187 15.36 12.39 -14.13
N GLU A 188 14.40 13.11 -13.56
CA GLU A 188 13.28 12.53 -12.81
C GLU A 188 12.18 12.11 -13.79
N VAL A 189 11.68 10.89 -13.63
CA VAL A 189 10.56 10.37 -14.43
C VAL A 189 9.43 9.96 -13.50
N GLU A 190 8.26 10.54 -13.75
CA GLU A 190 7.01 10.14 -13.09
C GLU A 190 6.12 9.40 -14.09
N ILE A 191 5.63 8.23 -13.71
CA ILE A 191 4.71 7.43 -14.51
C ILE A 191 3.28 7.61 -13.97
N LYS A 192 2.35 7.87 -14.89
CA LYS A 192 0.93 7.96 -14.57
C LYS A 192 0.09 7.17 -15.55
N ASP A 193 -0.83 6.39 -14.99
CA ASP A 193 -2.02 5.92 -15.69
C ASP A 193 -2.89 7.14 -15.98
N GLY A 194 -2.89 7.60 -17.22
CA GLY A 194 -3.69 8.74 -17.63
C GLY A 194 -5.14 8.34 -17.74
N GLY A 195 -5.86 8.46 -16.65
CA GLY A 195 -7.25 8.89 -16.52
C GLY A 195 -8.24 8.92 -17.71
N ASP A 196 -8.16 8.08 -18.75
CA ASP A 196 -9.21 7.92 -19.75
C ASP A 196 -10.45 7.31 -19.09
N ASN A 197 -10.26 6.71 -17.91
CA ASN A 197 -11.32 6.35 -16.98
C ASN A 197 -10.93 6.76 -15.54
N PRO A 198 -10.99 8.06 -15.22
CA PRO A 198 -10.52 8.55 -13.93
C PRO A 198 -11.43 8.00 -12.83
N ASN A 199 -10.87 7.61 -11.69
CA ASN A 199 -11.68 7.17 -10.57
C ASN A 199 -12.51 8.35 -10.04
N MET A 200 -13.79 8.42 -10.43
CA MET A 200 -14.70 9.55 -10.17
C MET A 200 -15.17 9.64 -8.72
N HIS A 201 -14.68 8.79 -7.82
CA HIS A 201 -15.02 8.85 -6.41
C HIS A 201 -14.60 10.22 -5.84
N HIS A 202 -15.58 11.01 -5.39
CA HIS A 202 -15.41 12.41 -4.94
C HIS A 202 -14.24 12.64 -3.97
N LYS A 203 -13.94 11.71 -3.04
CA LYS A 203 -12.77 11.81 -2.14
C LYS A 203 -11.42 11.71 -2.86
N ILE A 204 -11.33 10.90 -3.91
CA ILE A 204 -10.10 10.72 -4.70
C ILE A 204 -9.88 11.96 -5.57
N GLN A 205 -10.94 12.50 -6.18
CA GLN A 205 -10.87 13.72 -6.98
C GLN A 205 -10.52 14.95 -6.12
N ALA A 206 -11.12 15.10 -4.94
CA ALA A 206 -10.92 16.27 -4.09
C ALA A 206 -9.57 16.32 -3.37
N VAL A 207 -8.92 15.16 -3.17
CA VAL A 207 -7.68 15.08 -2.36
C VAL A 207 -6.49 14.62 -3.21
N ASP A 208 -6.63 13.52 -3.95
CA ASP A 208 -5.48 12.90 -4.61
C ASP A 208 -5.04 13.72 -5.83
N LYS A 209 -5.97 14.17 -6.68
CA LYS A 209 -5.63 15.07 -7.81
C LYS A 209 -5.06 16.41 -7.35
N VAL A 210 -5.55 16.92 -6.22
CA VAL A 210 -5.03 18.18 -5.67
C VAL A 210 -3.61 17.99 -5.18
N LYS A 211 -3.34 16.92 -4.42
CA LYS A 211 -1.97 16.57 -3.99
C LYS A 211 -1.04 16.29 -5.17
N GLU A 212 -1.52 15.66 -6.24
CA GLU A 212 -0.75 15.46 -7.47
C GLU A 212 -0.30 16.78 -8.10
N LYS A 213 -1.17 17.80 -8.13
CA LYS A 213 -0.76 19.14 -8.59
C LYS A 213 0.38 19.71 -7.74
N TYR A 214 0.30 19.60 -6.42
CA TYR A 214 1.36 20.08 -5.52
C TYR A 214 2.68 19.31 -5.68
N LYS A 215 2.61 18.00 -5.95
CA LYS A 215 3.78 17.17 -6.26
C LYS A 215 4.44 17.60 -7.57
N ASP A 216 3.63 17.82 -8.61
CA ASP A 216 4.11 18.33 -9.90
C ASP A 216 4.76 19.69 -9.73
N ASP A 217 4.12 20.61 -9.02
CA ASP A 217 4.66 21.94 -8.78
C ASP A 217 6.01 21.89 -8.07
N ALA A 218 6.21 20.94 -7.15
CA ALA A 218 7.50 20.74 -6.49
C ALA A 218 8.60 20.32 -7.49
N LEU A 219 8.29 19.42 -8.43
CA LEU A 219 9.23 18.97 -9.48
C LEU A 219 9.43 20.00 -10.62
N LEU A 220 8.44 20.84 -10.87
CA LEU A 220 8.55 21.92 -11.84
C LEU A 220 9.42 23.08 -11.31
N LYS A 221 9.37 23.34 -9.99
CA LYS A 221 10.10 24.44 -9.35
C LYS A 221 11.56 24.12 -8.99
N GLN A 222 11.90 22.84 -8.82
CA GLN A 222 13.30 22.45 -8.56
C GLN A 222 14.20 22.75 -9.78
N ARG A 223 15.49 23.00 -9.54
CA ARG A 223 16.47 23.43 -10.57
C ARG A 223 17.61 22.45 -10.82
N ASP A 224 17.64 21.35 -10.07
CA ASP A 224 18.78 20.43 -10.07
C ASP A 224 18.66 19.38 -11.17
N ASN A 225 17.43 18.93 -11.44
CA ASN A 225 17.13 17.79 -12.32
C ASN A 225 16.18 18.19 -13.46
N ASN A 226 16.36 17.59 -14.63
CA ASN A 226 15.32 17.53 -15.65
C ASN A 226 14.12 16.74 -15.10
N TYR A 227 12.93 16.96 -15.65
CA TYR A 227 11.72 16.27 -15.23
C TYR A 227 10.83 15.95 -16.42
N ILE A 228 10.30 14.73 -16.44
CA ILE A 228 9.23 14.36 -17.35
C ILE A 228 8.16 13.52 -16.63
N LYS A 229 6.90 13.85 -16.90
CA LYS A 229 5.77 12.99 -16.59
C LYS A 229 5.35 12.22 -17.84
N VAL A 230 5.33 10.90 -17.76
CA VAL A 230 4.81 10.03 -18.82
C VAL A 230 3.42 9.56 -18.45
N VAL A 231 2.46 9.89 -19.30
CA VAL A 231 1.04 9.59 -19.09
C VAL A 231 0.57 8.60 -20.16
N ASN A 232 -0.23 7.59 -19.78
CA ASN A 232 -0.85 6.64 -20.74
C ASN A 232 0.12 5.88 -21.64
N LYS A 233 1.32 5.57 -21.15
CA LYS A 233 2.35 4.89 -21.95
C LYS A 233 2.68 5.66 -23.25
N LYS A 234 2.43 6.97 -23.28
CA LYS A 234 2.77 7.84 -24.41
C LYS A 234 4.20 8.30 -24.25
N TYR A 235 5.13 7.55 -24.84
CA TYR A 235 6.57 7.80 -24.71
C TYR A 235 7.15 8.79 -25.73
N GLY A 236 6.32 9.46 -26.55
CA GLY A 236 6.79 10.39 -27.58
C GLY A 236 7.66 11.53 -27.04
N ASP A 237 7.15 12.24 -26.03
CA ASP A 237 7.89 13.32 -25.38
C ASP A 237 9.12 12.82 -24.63
N PHE A 238 9.05 11.60 -24.08
CA PHE A 238 10.18 10.95 -23.43
C PHE A 238 11.30 10.67 -24.42
N LEU A 239 10.99 10.05 -25.57
CA LEU A 239 11.96 9.80 -26.62
C LEU A 239 12.63 11.11 -27.11
N ALA A 240 11.82 12.14 -27.36
CA ALA A 240 12.33 13.44 -27.79
C ALA A 240 13.28 14.06 -26.75
N LEU A 241 12.91 14.02 -25.47
CA LEU A 241 13.72 14.54 -24.38
C LEU A 241 15.03 13.76 -24.22
N ILE A 242 14.98 12.43 -24.20
CA ILE A 242 16.17 11.58 -24.02
C ILE A 242 17.16 11.81 -25.17
N ASN A 243 16.68 11.88 -26.41
CA ASN A 243 17.54 12.14 -27.57
C ASN A 243 18.24 13.51 -27.44
N LYS A 244 17.49 14.55 -27.04
CA LYS A 244 18.04 15.90 -26.84
C LYS A 244 19.07 15.96 -25.70
N LEU A 245 18.80 15.28 -24.59
CA LEU A 245 19.73 15.22 -23.45
C LEU A 245 20.99 14.43 -23.79
N ARG A 246 20.86 13.30 -24.51
CA ARG A 246 21.99 12.47 -24.96
C ARG A 246 22.87 13.18 -25.98
N SER A 247 22.30 14.01 -26.86
CA SER A 247 23.06 14.80 -27.84
C SER A 247 23.68 16.07 -27.25
N ASP A 248 23.39 16.39 -25.98
CA ASP A 248 23.76 17.64 -25.30
C ASP A 248 23.37 18.91 -26.10
N ASP A 249 22.31 18.81 -26.91
CA ASP A 249 21.77 19.90 -27.73
C ASP A 249 20.86 20.79 -26.88
N LEU A 250 21.48 21.44 -25.89
CA LEU A 250 20.79 22.24 -24.87
C LEU A 250 21.17 23.71 -25.00
N SER A 251 20.16 24.57 -25.10
CA SER A 251 20.33 26.00 -25.00
C SER A 251 20.88 26.41 -23.62
N PRO A 252 21.54 27.58 -23.50
CA PRO A 252 22.02 28.08 -22.20
C PRO A 252 20.91 28.20 -21.15
N GLU A 253 19.68 28.48 -21.58
CA GLU A 253 18.52 28.56 -20.69
C GLU A 253 18.10 27.19 -20.17
N GLU A 254 18.03 26.18 -21.05
CA GLU A 254 17.69 24.80 -20.68
C GLU A 254 18.74 24.18 -19.75
N ARG A 255 20.02 24.51 -19.92
CA ARG A 255 21.06 24.07 -18.99
C ARG A 255 20.87 24.65 -17.58
N ARG A 256 20.47 25.93 -17.50
CA ARG A 256 20.24 26.64 -16.23
C ARG A 256 18.95 26.23 -15.54
N ASN A 257 17.85 26.12 -16.29
CA ASN A 257 16.51 25.92 -15.74
C ASN A 257 16.10 24.44 -15.71
N LYS A 258 16.83 23.58 -16.44
CA LYS A 258 16.48 22.18 -16.72
C LYS A 258 15.20 22.08 -17.55
N ILE A 259 15.10 21.01 -18.34
CA ILE A 259 13.92 20.77 -19.16
C ILE A 259 12.84 20.12 -18.27
N LYS A 260 11.61 20.63 -18.34
CA LYS A 260 10.45 20.15 -17.59
C LYS A 260 9.33 19.86 -18.57
N ILE A 261 8.89 18.61 -18.66
CA ILE A 261 7.80 18.20 -19.54
C ILE A 261 6.67 17.59 -18.71
N LYS A 262 5.50 18.21 -18.80
CA LYS A 262 4.27 17.72 -18.21
C LYS A 262 3.19 17.73 -19.30
N PRO A 263 2.69 16.56 -19.73
CA PRO A 263 1.56 16.49 -20.63
C PRO A 263 0.33 17.18 -20.01
N GLU A 264 -0.45 17.87 -20.84
CA GLU A 264 -1.73 18.48 -20.44
C GLU A 264 -2.77 17.45 -19.99
#